data_AF-A0A7Y0DT36-F1
#
_entry.id   AF-A0A7Y0DT36-F1
#
_cell.length_a   1.000
_cell.length_b   1.000
_cell.length_c   1.000
_cell.angle_alpha   90.00
_cell.angle_beta   90.00
_cell.angle_gamma   90.00
#
_symmetry.space_group_name_H-M   'P 1'
#
loop_
_entity.id
_entity.type
_entity.pdbx_description
1 polymer ?
#
loop_
_entity_poly.entity_id
_entity_poly.type
_entity_poly.pdbx_seq_one_letter_code
_entity_poly.pdbx_strand_id
1 'polypeptide(L)'
;MPRLRLIAGPNGSGKTTLTDELRQKYDVPLGQYTNPDEIEKSLLIVDPIKRSKQAQKISKDLRESWLEKGFSHSYESVMSHHSHLDYITKANKSGFQSYLYYVLMTLRLI
;
A
#
# COMPACT_ATOMS: atom_id res chain seq x y z
N MET A 1 8.11 15.12 11.35
CA MET A 1 8.38 13.67 11.30
C MET A 1 7.59 13.06 10.14
N PRO A 2 8.24 12.38 9.19
CA PRO A 2 7.55 11.75 8.06
C PRO A 2 6.69 10.57 8.53
N ARG A 3 5.61 10.27 7.80
CA ARG A 3 4.65 9.22 8.17
C ARG A 3 4.58 8.15 7.07
N LEU A 4 4.63 6.89 7.49
CA LEU A 4 4.36 5.74 6.64
C LEU A 4 2.97 5.20 6.99
N ARG A 5 2.12 4.94 6.00
CA ARG A 5 0.82 4.25 6.24
C ARG A 5 0.70 3.02 5.35
N LEU A 6 0.40 1.89 5.97
CA LEU A 6 0.01 0.67 5.26
C LEU A 6 -1.50 0.50 5.35
N ILE A 7 -2.18 0.43 4.22
CA ILE A 7 -3.58 0.04 4.13
C ILE A 7 -3.63 -1.43 3.70
N ALA A 8 -4.05 -2.31 4.61
CA ALA A 8 -3.98 -3.75 4.44
C ALA A 8 -5.34 -4.44 4.56
N GLY A 9 -5.45 -5.64 4.00
CA GLY A 9 -6.68 -6.46 4.05
C GLY A 9 -6.89 -7.28 2.78
N PRO A 10 -7.76 -8.31 2.82
CA PRO A 10 -8.01 -9.18 1.67
C PRO A 10 -8.63 -8.42 0.48
N ASN A 11 -8.59 -9.02 -0.71
CA ASN A 11 -9.23 -8.43 -1.88
C ASN A 11 -10.74 -8.32 -1.67
N GLY A 12 -11.32 -7.21 -2.12
CA GLY A 12 -12.75 -6.92 -1.93
C GLY A 12 -13.14 -6.45 -0.52
N SER A 13 -12.21 -6.33 0.43
CA SER A 13 -12.58 -5.89 1.81
C SER A 13 -12.94 -4.41 1.95
N GLY A 14 -12.77 -3.59 0.91
CA GLY A 14 -13.05 -2.15 0.94
C GLY A 14 -11.84 -1.27 1.29
N LYS A 15 -10.60 -1.78 1.14
CA LYS A 15 -9.36 -1.00 1.35
C LYS A 15 -9.36 0.34 0.61
N THR A 16 -9.65 0.33 -0.69
CA THR A 16 -9.66 1.54 -1.52
C THR A 16 -10.76 2.51 -1.09
N THR A 17 -11.94 2.01 -0.72
CA THR A 17 -13.01 2.83 -0.13
C THR A 17 -12.55 3.52 1.15
N LEU A 18 -11.88 2.79 2.06
CA LEU A 18 -11.30 3.39 3.26
C LEU A 18 -10.23 4.43 2.91
N THR A 19 -9.35 4.13 1.96
CA THR A 19 -8.32 5.08 1.48
C THR A 19 -8.95 6.39 1.00
N ASP A 20 -10.02 6.30 0.20
CA ASP A 20 -10.73 7.47 -0.33
C ASP A 20 -11.42 8.26 0.78
N GLU A 21 -12.08 7.60 1.73
CA GLU A 21 -12.67 8.27 2.89
C GLU A 21 -11.62 8.97 3.77
N LEU A 22 -10.51 8.29 4.06
CA LEU A 22 -9.39 8.86 4.83
C LEU A 22 -8.86 10.13 4.16
N ARG A 23 -8.73 10.13 2.83
CA ARG A 23 -8.24 11.28 2.07
C ARG A 23 -9.27 12.40 1.98
N GLN A 24 -10.51 12.10 1.60
CA GLN A 24 -11.50 13.11 1.20
C GLN A 24 -12.34 13.63 2.37
N LYS A 25 -12.67 12.76 3.33
CA LYS A 25 -13.59 13.07 4.42
C LYS A 25 -12.87 13.44 5.71
N TYR A 26 -11.77 12.75 6.01
CA TYR A 26 -11.04 12.91 7.27
C TYR A 26 -9.73 13.70 7.12
N ASP A 27 -9.42 14.18 5.91
CA ASP A 27 -8.21 14.95 5.56
C ASP A 27 -6.93 14.32 6.11
N VAL A 28 -6.85 12.98 6.06
CA VAL A 28 -5.67 12.26 6.52
C VAL A 28 -4.56 12.46 5.48
N PRO A 29 -3.40 13.03 5.84
CA PRO A 29 -2.35 13.30 4.88
C PRO A 29 -1.64 12.00 4.51
N LEU A 30 -2.14 11.32 3.47
CA LEU A 30 -1.60 10.05 2.97
C LEU A 30 -0.20 10.21 2.35
N GLY A 31 0.19 11.43 1.97
CA GLY A 31 1.44 11.69 1.28
C GLY A 31 1.46 11.06 -0.11
N GLN A 32 2.64 10.63 -0.57
CA GLN A 32 2.73 9.86 -1.81
C GLN A 32 1.96 8.55 -1.67
N TYR A 33 1.28 8.09 -2.71
CA TYR A 33 0.40 6.93 -2.61
C TYR A 33 0.64 5.97 -3.76
N THR A 34 0.70 4.67 -3.46
CA THR A 34 0.81 3.62 -4.47
C THR A 34 -0.12 2.45 -4.16
N ASN A 35 -0.83 2.00 -5.19
CA ASN A 35 -1.67 0.81 -5.16
C ASN A 35 -1.29 -0.09 -6.33
N PRO A 36 -0.73 -1.29 -6.08
CA PRO A 36 -0.39 -2.24 -7.13
C PRO A 36 -1.56 -2.57 -8.06
N ASP A 37 -2.79 -2.66 -7.54
CA ASP A 37 -3.97 -3.03 -8.34
C ASP A 37 -4.33 -1.92 -9.34
N GLU A 38 -4.19 -0.64 -8.95
CA GLU A 38 -4.40 0.49 -9.86
C GLU A 38 -3.27 0.61 -10.90
N ILE A 39 -2.03 0.35 -10.49
CA ILE A 39 -0.90 0.30 -11.43
C ILE A 39 -1.15 -0.80 -12.45
N GLU A 40 -1.61 -1.99 -12.03
CA GLU A 40 -1.85 -3.11 -12.93
C GLU A 40 -2.83 -2.76 -14.06
N LYS A 41 -3.90 -2.02 -13.74
CA LYS A 41 -4.90 -1.56 -14.72
C LYS A 41 -4.30 -0.64 -15.80
N SER A 42 -3.21 0.06 -15.50
CA SER A 42 -2.52 0.96 -16.43
C SER A 42 -1.51 0.26 -17.36
N LEU A 43 -1.17 -1.01 -17.11
CA LEU A 43 -0.12 -1.72 -17.83
C LEU A 43 -0.65 -2.44 -19.07
N LEU A 44 -0.04 -2.17 -20.23
CA LEU A 44 -0.32 -2.84 -21.50
C LEU A 44 0.41 -4.19 -21.65
N ILE A 45 0.41 -5.01 -20.59
CA ILE A 45 1.02 -6.35 -20.59
C ILE A 45 -0.11 -7.38 -20.72
N VAL A 46 -0.04 -8.23 -21.76
CA VAL A 46 -1.09 -9.22 -22.07
C VAL A 46 -1.13 -10.35 -21.04
N ASP A 47 0.04 -10.84 -20.63
CA ASP A 47 0.16 -11.92 -19.64
C ASP A 47 -0.21 -11.39 -18.23
N PRO A 48 -1.28 -11.90 -17.60
CA PRO A 48 -1.77 -11.37 -16.33
C PRO A 48 -0.79 -11.58 -15.17
N ILE A 49 -0.03 -12.69 -15.17
CA ILE A 49 0.95 -12.98 -14.12
C ILE A 49 2.11 -12.00 -14.23
N LYS A 50 2.62 -11.78 -15.45
CA LYS A 50 3.68 -10.80 -15.70
C LYS A 50 3.20 -9.38 -15.38
N ARG A 51 1.97 -9.05 -15.75
CA ARG A 51 1.37 -7.73 -15.49
C ARG A 51 1.28 -7.45 -13.99
N SER A 52 0.71 -8.38 -13.22
CA SER A 52 0.60 -8.24 -11.76
C SER A 52 1.97 -8.16 -11.08
N LYS A 53 2.92 -9.02 -11.49
CA LYS A 53 4.29 -8.99 -10.97
C LYS A 53 4.98 -7.66 -11.26
N GLN A 54 4.79 -7.11 -12.46
CA GLN A 54 5.35 -5.81 -12.84
C GLN A 54 4.72 -4.67 -12.04
N ALA A 55 3.40 -4.68 -11.82
CA ALA A 55 2.71 -3.67 -11.02
C ALA A 55 3.19 -3.66 -9.56
N GLN A 56 3.34 -4.84 -8.95
CA GLN A 56 3.91 -5.00 -7.61
C GLN A 56 5.35 -4.49 -7.54
N LYS A 57 6.16 -4.76 -8.56
CA LYS A 57 7.53 -4.24 -8.65
C LYS A 57 7.55 -2.70 -8.71
N ILE A 58 6.75 -2.10 -9.59
CA ILE A 58 6.65 -0.63 -9.72
C ILE A 58 6.25 -0.01 -8.38
N SER A 59 5.22 -0.55 -7.73
CA SER A 59 4.77 -0.07 -6.42
C SER A 59 5.87 -0.15 -5.35
N LYS A 60 6.61 -1.27 -5.32
CA LYS A 60 7.77 -1.45 -4.44
C LYS A 60 8.88 -0.44 -4.73
N ASP A 61 9.25 -0.26 -5.98
CA ASP A 61 10.34 0.66 -6.35
C ASP A 61 9.99 2.12 -6.02
N LEU A 62 8.73 2.52 -6.24
CA LEU A 62 8.22 3.85 -5.86
C LEU A 62 8.33 4.10 -4.35
N ARG A 63 7.83 3.18 -3.53
CA ARG A 63 7.84 3.35 -2.07
C ARG A 63 9.26 3.34 -1.51
N GLU A 64 10.15 2.49 -2.02
CA GLU A 64 11.58 2.53 -1.64
C GLU A 64 12.20 3.90 -1.97
N SER A 65 11.94 4.46 -3.15
CA SER A 65 12.43 5.80 -3.52
C SER A 65 11.88 6.90 -2.59
N TRP A 66 10.61 6.82 -2.19
CA TRP A 66 10.01 7.81 -1.28
C TRP A 66 10.56 7.68 0.14
N LEU A 67 10.83 6.46 0.59
CA LEU A 67 11.47 6.20 1.87
C LEU A 67 12.88 6.82 1.91
N GLU A 68 13.69 6.60 0.87
CA GLU A 68 15.03 7.19 0.75
C GLU A 68 15.00 8.72 0.76
N LYS A 69 13.98 9.32 0.13
CA LYS A 69 13.80 10.79 0.08
C LYS A 69 13.15 11.38 1.32
N GLY A 70 12.74 10.55 2.30
CA GLY A 70 12.07 11.03 3.51
C GLY A 70 10.64 11.55 3.28
N PHE A 71 10.00 11.19 2.16
CA PHE A 71 8.64 11.64 1.87
C PHE A 71 7.62 10.80 2.63
N SER A 72 6.67 11.46 3.30
CA SER A 72 5.50 10.75 3.85
C SER A 72 4.76 10.03 2.72
N HIS A 73 4.39 8.78 2.95
CA HIS A 73 3.75 7.97 1.92
C HIS A 73 2.86 6.87 2.49
N SER A 74 1.98 6.36 1.64
CA SER A 74 1.02 5.31 1.91
C SER A 74 1.07 4.26 0.80
N TYR A 75 0.84 3.00 1.14
CA TYR A 75 0.71 1.94 0.14
C TYR A 75 -0.34 0.90 0.53
N GLU A 76 -0.98 0.30 -0.47
CA GLU A 76 -1.93 -0.79 -0.28
C GLU A 76 -1.26 -2.17 -0.43
N SER A 77 -1.74 -3.16 0.33
CA SER A 77 -1.32 -4.56 0.19
C SER A 77 -2.36 -5.52 0.77
N VAL A 78 -2.35 -6.77 0.32
CA VAL A 78 -3.00 -7.88 1.05
C VAL A 78 -2.18 -8.39 2.23
N MET A 79 -0.95 -7.88 2.39
CA MET A 79 -0.02 -8.22 3.47
C MET A 79 0.31 -9.72 3.55
N SER A 80 0.48 -10.37 2.40
CA SER A 80 0.70 -11.82 2.29
C SER A 80 2.16 -12.25 2.48
N HIS A 81 3.10 -11.32 2.66
CA HIS A 81 4.54 -11.60 2.73
C HIS A 81 5.25 -10.80 3.82
N HIS A 82 6.24 -11.41 4.49
CA HIS A 82 6.97 -10.82 5.62
C HIS A 82 7.71 -9.51 5.28
N SER A 83 8.04 -9.31 4.00
CA SER A 83 8.74 -8.11 3.52
C SER A 83 8.04 -6.78 3.81
N HIS A 84 6.75 -6.79 4.16
CA HIS A 84 6.06 -5.60 4.65
C HIS A 84 6.52 -5.21 6.06
N LEU A 85 6.78 -6.18 6.93
CA LEU A 85 7.31 -5.95 8.27
C LEU A 85 8.75 -5.44 8.20
N ASP A 86 9.56 -5.99 7.29
CA ASP A 86 10.92 -5.51 7.05
C ASP A 86 10.91 -4.06 6.58
N TYR A 87 9.99 -3.71 5.68
CA TYR A 87 9.85 -2.35 5.19
C TYR A 87 9.41 -1.36 6.28
N ILE A 88 8.42 -1.72 7.10
CA ILE A 88 7.98 -0.90 8.23
C ILE A 88 9.13 -0.72 9.24
N THR A 89 9.88 -1.78 9.52
CA THR A 89 11.05 -1.74 10.39
C THR A 89 12.12 -0.81 9.83
N LYS A 90 12.41 -0.89 8.52
CA LYS A 90 13.33 0.02 7.82
C LYS A 90 12.85 1.46 7.95
N ALA A 91 11.57 1.74 7.70
CA ALA A 91 11.00 3.08 7.80
C ALA A 91 11.09 3.67 9.21
N ASN A 92 10.75 2.88 10.24
CA ASN A 92 10.86 3.31 11.63
C ASN A 92 12.31 3.66 12.01
N LYS A 93 13.28 2.84 11.57
CA LYS A 93 14.71 3.13 11.76
C LYS A 93 15.16 4.40 11.04
N SER A 94 14.52 4.75 9.93
CA SER A 94 14.75 6.01 9.20
C SER A 94 13.96 7.21 9.75
N GLY A 95 13.36 7.09 10.94
CA GLY A 95 12.67 8.20 11.61
C GLY A 95 11.22 8.44 11.16
N PHE A 96 10.62 7.49 10.44
CA PHE A 96 9.19 7.55 10.10
C PHE A 96 8.33 7.11 11.28
N GLN A 97 7.14 7.69 11.39
CA GLN A 97 6.07 7.16 12.22
C GLN A 97 5.15 6.30 11.35
N SER A 98 5.10 5.00 11.63
CA SER A 98 4.31 4.04 10.85
C SER A 98 2.91 3.82 11.43
N TYR A 99 1.92 3.67 10.56
CA TYR A 99 0.52 3.37 10.88
C TYR A 99 0.02 2.21 10.03
N LEU A 100 -0.78 1.32 10.63
CA LEU A 100 -1.45 0.23 9.93
C LEU A 100 -2.97 0.44 10.00
N TYR A 101 -3.60 0.50 8.83
CA TYR A 101 -5.05 0.44 8.67
C TYR A 101 -5.37 -0.93 8.11
N TYR A 102 -5.94 -1.83 8.92
CA TYR A 102 -6.28 -3.18 8.47
C TYR A 102 -7.80 -3.31 8.31
N VAL A 103 -8.25 -3.64 7.10
CA VAL A 103 -9.66 -3.79 6.76
C VAL A 103 -10.02 -5.27 6.73
N LEU A 104 -10.88 -5.67 7.64
CA LEU A 104 -11.39 -7.03 7.78
C LEU A 104 -12.73 -7.17 7.08
N MET A 105 -13.00 -8.36 6.53
CA MET A 105 -14.30 -8.73 5.99
C MET A 105 -14.68 -10.10 6.53
N THR A 106 -15.95 -10.28 6.85
CA THR A 106 -16.49 -11.60 7.21
C THR A 106 -16.63 -12.45 5.96
N LEU A 107 -15.99 -13.63 5.93
CA LEU A 107 -16.31 -14.65 4.95
C LEU A 107 -17.37 -15.59 5.53
N ARG A 108 -18.47 -15.75 4.78
CA ARG A 108 -19.41 -16.84 5.03
C ARG A 108 -18.83 -18.10 4.42
N LEU A 109 -18.41 -19.03 5.27
CA LEU A 109 -18.15 -20.40 4.87
C LEU A 109 -19.49 -21.13 4.80
N ILE A 110 -19.57 -22.12 3.89
CA ILE A 110 -20.75 -22.93 3.55
C ILE A 110 -21.72 -23.18 4.72
#